data_AF-A0A5P2XQM4-F1
#
_entry.id   AF-A0A5P2XQM4-F1
#
_cell.length_a   1.000
_cell.length_b   1.000
_cell.length_c   1.000
_cell.angle_alpha   90.00
_cell.angle_beta   90.00
_cell.angle_gamma   90.00
#
_symmetry.space_group_name_H-M   'P 1'
#
loop_
_entity.id
_entity.type
_entity.pdbx_description
1 polymer ?
#
loop_
_entity_poly.entity_id
_entity_poly.type
_entity_poly.pdbx_seq_one_letter_code
_entity_poly.pdbx_strand_id
1 'polypeptide(L)' 'MTLHMLGKDPESPDGKSATVYYDDVKDRYLVQGLKVLDKERLSQMDLPDHETVVEIPKYMVAFFPEVNSGGGTDV' A
#
# COMPACT_ATOMS: atom_id res chain seq x y z
N MET A 1 16.39 12.06 -3.25
CA MET A 1 15.23 11.15 -3.24
C MET A 1 14.99 10.79 -1.79
N THR A 2 13.88 11.23 -1.22
CA THR A 2 13.52 10.98 0.18
C THR A 2 12.19 10.26 0.18
N LEU A 3 12.17 9.08 0.79
CA LEU A 3 10.94 8.35 1.04
C LEU A 3 10.37 8.82 2.36
N HIS A 4 9.18 9.41 2.32
CA HIS A 4 8.46 9.85 3.50
C HIS A 4 7.66 8.65 4.03
N MET A 5 8.04 8.10 5.18
CA MET A 5 7.26 7.04 5.81
C MET A 5 5.92 7.62 6.29
N LEU A 6 4.82 7.24 5.66
CA LEU A 6 3.48 7.73 5.99
C LEU A 6 2.90 6.99 7.19
N GLY A 7 3.12 5.68 7.25
CA GLY A 7 2.53 4.85 8.29
C GLY A 7 3.10 3.45 8.28
N LYS A 8 3.15 2.86 9.47
CA LYS A 8 3.56 1.47 9.70
C LYS A 8 2.48 0.81 10.53
N ASP A 9 2.20 -0.46 10.26
CA ASP A 9 1.22 -1.21 11.03
C ASP A 9 1.69 -1.35 12.50
N PRO A 10 0.94 -0.78 13.47
CA PRO A 10 1.31 -0.84 14.88
C PRO A 10 0.84 -2.13 15.55
N GLU A 11 -0.06 -2.90 14.93
CA GLU A 11 -0.73 -4.05 15.56
C GLU A 11 -0.08 -5.40 15.22
N SER A 12 0.97 -5.44 14.41
CA SER A 12 1.68 -6.68 14.06
C SER A 12 2.56 -7.23 15.19
N PRO A 13 2.24 -8.41 15.79
CA PRO A 13 3.07 -9.03 16.82
C PRO A 13 4.34 -9.72 16.27
N ASP A 14 4.42 -9.99 14.97
CA ASP A 14 5.43 -10.89 14.36
C ASP A 14 6.36 -10.22 13.33
N GLY A 15 6.42 -8.89 13.28
CA GLY A 15 7.43 -8.17 12.46
C GLY A 15 7.22 -8.22 10.94
N LYS A 16 6.12 -8.80 10.45
CA LYS A 16 5.67 -8.68 9.04
C LYS A 16 4.89 -7.37 8.82
N SER A 17 5.43 -6.27 9.32
CA SER A 17 4.76 -4.98 9.33
C SER A 17 4.56 -4.46 7.92
N ALA A 18 3.30 -4.32 7.51
CA ALA A 18 3.00 -3.52 6.34
C ALA A 18 3.40 -2.05 6.62
N THR A 19 4.01 -1.39 5.65
CA THR A 19 4.53 -0.01 5.78
C THR A 19 4.31 0.74 4.48
N VAL A 20 3.80 1.96 4.57
CA VAL A 20 3.55 2.83 3.42
C VAL A 20 4.57 3.96 3.43
N TYR A 21 5.22 4.15 2.29
CA TYR A 21 6.15 5.24 2.02
C TYR A 21 5.61 6.08 0.86
N TYR A 22 5.87 7.38 0.90
CA TYR A 22 5.59 8.31 -0.18
C TYR A 22 6.90 8.78 -0.81
N ASP A 23 7.04 8.56 -2.11
CA ASP A 23 8.12 9.08 -2.91
C ASP A 23 7.72 10.45 -3.46
N ASP A 24 8.26 11.50 -2.84
CA ASP A 24 8.01 12.90 -3.23
C ASP A 24 8.60 13.24 -4.61
N VAL A 25 9.57 12.46 -5.10
CA VAL A 25 10.22 12.72 -6.39
C VAL A 25 9.42 12.13 -7.55
N LYS A 26 8.81 10.96 -7.34
CA LYS A 26 8.00 10.27 -8.36
C LYS A 26 6.50 10.49 -8.19
N ASP A 27 6.08 11.14 -7.11
CA ASP A 27 4.68 11.30 -6.70
C ASP A 27 3.98 9.93 -6.66
N ARG A 28 4.62 8.96 -5.98
CA ARG A 28 4.14 7.57 -5.92
C ARG A 28 4.21 7.02 -4.51
N TYR A 29 3.24 6.19 -4.17
CA TYR A 29 3.26 5.42 -2.93
C TYR A 29 3.99 4.10 -3.12
N LEU A 30 4.92 3.81 -2.23
CA LEU A 30 5.55 2.52 -2.11
C LEU A 30 4.96 1.81 -0.91
N VAL A 31 4.42 0.62 -1.13
CA VAL A 31 3.81 -0.17 -0.08
C VAL A 31 4.64 -1.43 0.14
N GLN A 32 5.12 -1.60 1.35
CA GLN A 32 5.77 -2.82 1.82
C GLN A 32 4.73 -3.64 2.58
N GLY A 33 4.63 -4.93 2.27
CA GLY A 33 3.64 -5.82 2.89
C GLY A 33 3.94 -7.28 2.62
N LEU A 34 2.97 -8.15 2.93
CA LEU A 34 3.10 -9.59 2.71
C LEU A 34 2.91 -9.90 1.23
N LYS A 35 3.93 -10.45 0.55
CA LYS A 35 3.79 -10.85 -0.84
C LYS A 35 2.71 -11.93 -0.99
N VAL A 36 1.74 -11.69 -1.87
CA VAL A 36 0.71 -12.67 -2.23
C VAL A 36 1.37 -13.72 -3.14
N LEU A 37 1.41 -14.96 -2.66
CA LEU A 37 1.92 -16.11 -3.43
C LEU A 37 0.79 -17.03 -3.91
N ASP A 38 -0.44 -16.70 -3.54
CA ASP A 38 -1.63 -17.48 -3.85
C ASP A 38 -2.01 -17.34 -5.32
N LYS A 39 -1.84 -18.41 -6.10
CA LYS A 39 -2.06 -18.38 -7.55
C LYS A 39 -3.53 -18.17 -7.92
N GLU A 40 -4.49 -18.59 -7.09
CA GLU A 40 -5.91 -18.41 -7.37
C GLU A 40 -6.32 -16.94 -7.24
N ARG A 41 -5.79 -16.23 -6.24
CA ARG A 41 -5.95 -14.78 -6.09
C ARG A 41 -5.22 -14.02 -7.20
N LEU A 42 -3.97 -14.39 -7.50
CA LEU A 42 -3.19 -13.77 -8.56
C LEU A 42 -3.85 -13.97 -9.93
N SER A 43 -4.47 -15.12 -10.19
CA SER A 43 -5.15 -15.41 -11.46
C SER A 43 -6.48 -14.65 -11.62
N GLN A 44 -7.02 -14.07 -10.54
CA GLN A 44 -8.17 -13.15 -10.61
C GLN A 44 -7.73 -11.70 -10.93
N MET A 45 -6.43 -11.44 -10.94
CA MET A 45 -5.85 -10.14 -11.25
C MET A 45 -5.10 -10.22 -12.58
N ASP A 46 -5.12 -9.14 -13.35
CA ASP A 46 -4.30 -9.01 -14.55
C ASP A 46 -2.91 -8.50 -14.14
N LEU A 47 -2.00 -9.43 -13.85
CA LEU A 47 -0.65 -9.13 -13.35
C LEU A 47 0.41 -9.48 -14.40
N PRO A 48 1.02 -8.50 -15.09
CA PRO A 48 2.19 -8.73 -15.92
C PRO A 48 3.38 -9.24 -15.10
N ASP A 49 4.29 -9.98 -15.74
CA ASP A 49 5.43 -10.68 -15.11
C ASP A 49 6.37 -9.78 -14.28
N HIS A 50 6.34 -8.46 -14.49
CA HIS A 50 7.18 -7.51 -13.76
C HIS A 50 6.51 -6.90 -12.51
N GLU A 51 5.26 -7.28 -12.22
CA GLU A 51 4.51 -6.76 -11.08
C GLU A 51 4.44 -7.77 -9.93
N THR A 52 4.21 -7.26 -8.72
CA THR A 52 4.07 -8.07 -7.51
C THR A 52 2.93 -7.51 -6.68
N VAL A 53 2.11 -8.41 -6.14
CA VAL A 53 1.03 -8.05 -5.24
C VAL A 53 1.49 -8.26 -3.81
N VAL A 54 1.29 -7.24 -2.99
CA VAL A 54 1.44 -7.33 -1.54
C VAL A 54 0.08 -7.14 -0.89
N GLU A 55 -0.21 -7.98 0.09
CA GLU A 55 -1.38 -7.83 0.93
C GLU A 55 -1.09 -6.74 1.96
N ILE A 56 -2.00 -5.77 2.04
CA ILE A 56 -1.99 -4.74 3.07
C ILE A 56 -3.30 -4.74 3.85
N PRO A 57 -3.25 -4.47 5.17
CA PRO A 57 -4.46 -4.35 5.96
C PRO A 57 -5.31 -3.16 5.51
N LYS A 58 -6.64 -3.33 5.50
CA LYS A 58 -7.58 -2.28 5.05
C LYS A 58 -7.46 -0.98 5.85
N TYR A 59 -7.16 -1.03 7.15
CA TYR A 59 -6.99 0.17 7.96
C TYR A 59 -5.76 1.00 7.56
N MET A 60 -4.79 0.43 6.84
CA MET A 60 -3.66 1.20 6.33
C MET A 60 -4.05 2.18 5.23
N VAL A 61 -5.18 1.94 4.56
CA VAL A 61 -5.70 2.84 3.52
C VAL A 61 -5.98 4.24 4.09
N ALA A 62 -6.20 4.36 5.41
CA ALA A 62 -6.35 5.64 6.08
C ALA A 62 -5.06 6.50 6.17
N PHE A 63 -3.87 5.88 6.00
CA PHE A 63 -2.59 6.61 5.98
C PHE A 63 -2.34 7.32 4.64
N PHE A 64 -3.10 7.01 3.60
CA PHE A 64 -2.98 7.69 2.32
C PHE A 64 -3.64 9.08 2.47
N PRO A 65 -2.89 10.17 2.27
CA PRO A 65 -3.39 11.53 2.51
C PRO A 65 -4.60 11.88 1.62
N GLU A 66 -4.71 11.25 0.45
CA GLU A 66 -5.86 11.38 -0.46
C GLU A 66 -7.14 10.75 0.10
N VAL A 67 -7.05 9.70 0.92
CA VAL A 67 -8.21 9.04 1.53
C VAL A 67 -8.71 9.81 2.76
N ASN A 68 -7.80 10.49 3.46
CA ASN A 68 -8.16 11.33 4.61
C ASN A 68 -8.61 12.74 4.18
N SER A 69 -8.21 13.18 2.98
CA SER A 69 -8.79 14.36 2.34
C SER A 69 -10.17 14.03 1.82
N GLY A 70 -11.17 14.08 2.70
CA GLY A 70 -12.58 14.25 2.33
C GLY A 70 -12.82 15.60 1.64
N GLY A 71 -12.12 15.86 0.54
CA GLY A 71 -12.27 17.02 -0.33
C GLY A 71 -13.23 16.67 -1.44
N GLY A 72 -14.52 16.94 -1.21
CA GLY A 72 -15.55 16.78 -2.21
C GLY A 72 -15.21 17.50 -3.51
N THR A 73 -15.51 16.86 -4.64
CA THR A 73 -16.05 17.57 -5.78
C THR A 73 -17.43 17.02 -6.02
N ASP A 74 -18.37 17.78 -5.47
CA ASP A 74 -19.75 17.94 -5.95
C ASP A 74 -19.78 17.96 -7.48
N VAL A 75 -20.75 17.24 -8.04
CA VAL A 75 -21.06 17.15 -9.48
C VAL A 75 -21.77 18.41 -9.98
#